data_AF-A0A7G2M1T7-F1
#
_entry.id   AF-A0A7G2M1T7-F1
#
_cell.length_a   1.000
_cell.length_b   1.000
_cell.length_c   1.000
_cell.angle_alpha   90.00
_cell.angle_beta   90.00
_cell.angle_gamma   90.00
#
_symmetry.space_group_name_H-M   'P 1'
#
loop_
_entity.id
_entity.type
_entity.pdbx_description
1 polymer ?
#
loop_
_entity_poly.entity_id
_entity_poly.type
_entity_poly.pdbx_seq_one_letter_code
_entity_poly.pdbx_strand_id
1 'polypeptide(L)' 'MAIGSAGAANAALMAAGILALQDAELAKRLDDWRDALSASIPEVPHD' A
#
# COMPACT_ATOMS: atom_id res chain seq x y z
N MET A 1 -14.72 -6.88 -2.83
CA MET A 1 -13.53 -7.10 -3.67
C MET A 1 -13.73 -6.33 -4.97
N ALA A 2 -12.92 -5.31 -5.23
CA ALA A 2 -13.07 -4.47 -6.43
C ALA A 2 -12.74 -5.28 -7.69
N ILE A 3 -13.54 -5.16 -8.75
CA ILE A 3 -13.27 -5.78 -10.06
C ILE A 3 -12.32 -4.86 -10.83
N GLY A 4 -11.25 -5.42 -11.43
CA GLY A 4 -10.29 -4.67 -12.28
C GLY A 4 -8.92 -4.43 -11.64
N SER A 5 -8.14 -3.52 -12.23
CA SER A 5 -6.73 -3.25 -11.85
C SER A 5 -6.55 -2.85 -10.39
N ALA A 6 -7.49 -2.08 -9.84
CA ALA A 6 -7.52 -1.73 -8.42
C ALA A 6 -7.67 -2.96 -7.51
N GLY A 7 -8.43 -3.97 -7.95
CA GLY A 7 -8.57 -5.25 -7.23
C GLY A 7 -7.27 -6.04 -7.22
N ALA A 8 -6.56 -6.09 -8.34
CA ALA A 8 -5.26 -6.74 -8.44
C ALA A 8 -4.21 -6.07 -7.56
N ALA A 9 -4.17 -4.73 -7.54
CA ALA A 9 -3.27 -3.97 -6.67
C ALA A 9 -3.56 -4.24 -5.18
N ASN A 10 -4.82 -4.22 -4.77
CA ASN A 10 -5.20 -4.48 -3.38
C ASN A 10 -4.91 -5.93 -2.96
N ALA A 11 -5.09 -6.90 -3.86
CA ALA A 11 -4.72 -8.29 -3.59
C ALA A 11 -3.20 -8.46 -3.42
N ALA A 12 -2.40 -7.78 -4.24
CA ALA A 12 -0.95 -7.78 -4.11
C ALA A 12 -0.49 -7.14 -2.78
N LEU A 13 -1.08 -6.01 -2.38
CA LEU A 13 -0.80 -5.37 -1.09
C LEU A 13 -1.18 -6.26 0.10
N MET A 14 -2.31 -6.97 0.00
CA MET A 14 -2.72 -7.93 1.02
C MET A 14 -1.71 -9.08 1.14
N ALA A 15 -1.24 -9.63 0.01
CA ALA A 15 -0.21 -10.66 0.01
C ALA A 15 1.13 -10.16 0.58
N ALA A 16 1.55 -8.94 0.23
CA ALA A 16 2.73 -8.31 0.79
C ALA A 16 2.63 -8.15 2.32
N GLY A 17 1.45 -7.80 2.84
CA GLY A 17 1.20 -7.74 4.29
C GLY A 17 1.34 -9.09 4.99
N ILE A 18 0.96 -10.19 4.34
CA ILE A 18 1.14 -11.55 4.89
C ILE A 18 2.62 -11.92 4.94
N LEU A 19 3.37 -11.64 3.87
CA LEU A 19 4.81 -11.93 3.79
C LEU A 19 5.63 -11.12 4.78
N ALA A 20 5.26 -9.85 5.01
CA ALA A 20 5.91 -8.95 5.96
C ALA A 20 5.90 -9.48 7.40
N LEU A 21 4.99 -10.39 7.77
CA LEU A 21 4.99 -11.04 9.09
C LEU A 21 6.24 -11.89 9.34
N GLN A 22 6.91 -12.34 8.28
CA GLN A 22 8.09 -13.20 8.35
C GLN A 22 9.35 -12.53 7.76
N ASP A 23 9.20 -11.35 7.14
CA ASP A 23 10.27 -10.59 6.52
C ASP A 23 10.25 -9.14 7.02
N ALA A 24 11.17 -8.84 7.94
CA ALA A 24 11.29 -7.52 8.56
C ALA A 24 11.74 -6.43 7.58
N GLU A 25 12.49 -6.77 6.53
CA GLU A 25 12.89 -5.80 5.50
C GLU A 25 11.68 -5.44 4.63
N LEU A 26 10.89 -6.44 4.24
CA LEU A 26 9.65 -6.22 3.50
C LEU A 26 8.64 -5.41 4.33
N ALA A 27 8.53 -5.69 5.63
CA ALA A 27 7.67 -4.91 6.53
C ALA A 27 8.04 -3.43 6.50
N LYS A 28 9.32 -3.11 6.65
CA LYS A 28 9.80 -1.73 6.57
C LYS A 28 9.46 -1.06 5.23
N ARG A 29 9.71 -1.75 4.12
CA ARG A 29 9.39 -1.22 2.78
C ARG A 29 7.90 -0.96 2.59
N LEU A 30 7.04 -1.83 3.15
CA LEU A 30 5.59 -1.67 3.09
C LEU A 30 5.13 -0.47 3.92
N ASP A 31 5.71 -0.26 5.11
CA ASP A 31 5.42 0.90 5.94
C ASP A 31 5.89 2.20 5.29
N ASP A 32 7.13 2.26 4.80
CA ASP A 32 7.68 3.42 4.10
C ASP A 32 6.81 3.80 2.88
N TRP A 33 6.31 2.79 2.13
CA TRP A 33 5.41 3.03 1.01
C TRP A 33 4.05 3.60 1.45
N ARG A 34 3.49 3.12 2.57
CA ARG A 34 2.23 3.63 3.12
C ARG A 34 2.36 5.07 3.59
N ASP A 35 3.46 5.39 4.27
CA ASP A 35 3.74 6.75 4.73
C ASP A 35 3.90 7.71 3.54
N ALA A 36 4.63 7.30 2.51
CA ALA A 36 4.78 8.08 1.28
C ALA A 36 3.43 8.28 0.56
N LEU A 37 2.58 7.25 0.51
CA LEU A 37 1.25 7.35 -0.08
C LEU A 37 0.39 8.36 0.69
N SER A 38 0.37 8.28 2.02
CA SER A 38 -0.35 9.24 2.87
C SER A 38 0.17 10.66 2.70
N ALA A 39 1.48 10.87 2.64
CA ALA A 39 2.09 12.18 2.41
C ALA A 39 1.81 12.73 0.99
N SER A 40 1.49 11.87 0.03
CA SER A 40 1.19 12.27 -1.35
C SER A 40 -0.23 12.83 -1.54
N ILE A 41 -1.10 12.71 -0.54
CA ILE A 41 -2.48 13.22 -0.60
C ILE A 41 -2.46 14.69 -0.17
N PRO A 42 -2.78 15.65 -1.08
CA PRO A 42 -2.86 17.06 -0.71
C PRO A 42 -4.01 17.31 0.27
N GLU A 43 -3.80 18.22 1.23
CA GLU A 43 -4.80 18.53 2.27
C GLU A 43 -6.06 19.21 1.71
N VAL A 44 -5.90 19.95 0.61
CA VAL A 44 -7.01 20.63 -0.08
C VAL A 44 -7.09 20.15 -1.53
N PRO A 45 -8.30 19.85 -2.04
CA PRO A 45 -8.50 19.60 -3.45
C PRO A 45 -8.09 20.84 -4.26
N HIS A 46 -7.39 20.62 -5.36
CA HIS A 46 -7.21 21.64 -6.39
C HIS A 46 -8.20 21.34 -7.53
N ASP A 47 -8.94 22.37 -7.95
CA ASP A 47 -9.88 22.34 -9.08
C ASP A 47 -9.17 22.22 -10.44
#